data_AF-A0A1G7JE86-F1
#
_entry.id   AF-A0A1G7JE86-F1
#
_cell.length_a   1.000
_cell.length_b   1.000
_cell.length_c   1.000
_cell.angle_alpha   90.00
_cell.angle_beta   90.00
_cell.angle_gamma   90.00
#
_symmetry.space_group_name_H-M   'P 1'
#
loop_
_entity.id
_entity.type
_entity.pdbx_description
1 polymer ?
#
loop_
_entity_poly.entity_id
_entity_poly.type
_entity_poly.pdbx_seq_one_letter_code
_entity_poly.pdbx_strand_id
1 'polypeptide(L)'
;MSAPIFSTMGCRLNAYETEAMKELAEQAGLENAVVVNTCAVTAEAVRKARQDIRKLRKAHPEARLIVTGCAAQTEPETFNAMPEVDAVIGNTEKMQGATWQGMAADFIGETETVQVDDIMSVTETAGHLIDGFGTRSRAYVQVQNGCDHRCTFCIIPYGRGNSRSVPAGVVVDQIKRLVDKGFNEVVLTGVDLTSWGADLPATPKLGDLVMRILRLVPDLPRLRISSIDSIEVDENLMQAIATEPRLMPHLHLSLQHGDDMILKRMKRRHLRDDAIRFAQEARALRPDMTFGADIIAGFPTETEAMFENSMKLVEECDLTWLHVFPYSARPGTPAARMPAVNGAAIKERAARLRAAGVEQVQRHLQQQVGRTHQVLMENPHMGRTAQFTEVTFAAPQVEGQIVSAEITGIAGEQLTA
;
A
#
# COMPACT_ATOMS: atom_id res chain seq x y z
N MET A 1 15.35 10.95 -29.75
CA MET A 1 15.21 9.77 -28.88
C MET A 1 14.09 10.05 -27.89
N SER A 2 13.30 9.05 -27.50
CA SER A 2 12.12 9.24 -26.64
C SER A 2 12.45 9.01 -25.18
N ALA A 3 11.84 9.79 -24.28
CA ALA A 3 11.95 9.57 -22.84
C ALA A 3 11.49 8.15 -22.45
N PRO A 4 12.05 7.55 -21.39
CA PRO A 4 11.63 6.24 -20.93
C PRO A 4 10.15 6.18 -20.55
N ILE A 5 9.52 5.05 -20.83
CA ILE A 5 8.12 4.76 -20.51
C ILE A 5 8.08 3.86 -19.28
N PHE A 6 7.31 4.25 -18.25
CA PHE A 6 7.15 3.46 -17.04
C PHE A 6 5.73 2.88 -16.95
N SER A 7 5.61 1.57 -16.82
CA SER A 7 4.36 0.88 -16.47
C SER A 7 4.47 0.34 -15.06
N THR A 8 3.56 0.78 -14.18
CA THR A 8 3.58 0.41 -12.76
C THR A 8 2.38 -0.42 -12.38
N MET A 9 2.63 -1.51 -11.66
CA MET A 9 1.60 -2.39 -11.13
C MET A 9 1.74 -2.53 -9.62
N GLY A 10 0.64 -2.89 -8.96
CA GLY A 10 0.66 -3.24 -7.55
C GLY A 10 0.32 -2.10 -6.60
N CYS A 11 1.16 -1.93 -5.58
CA CYS A 11 0.84 -1.10 -4.42
C CYS A 11 1.43 0.31 -4.50
N ARG A 12 1.09 1.14 -3.51
CA ARG A 12 1.61 2.51 -3.35
C ARG A 12 3.14 2.54 -3.28
N LEU A 13 3.79 1.54 -2.68
CA LEU A 13 5.24 1.45 -2.66
C LEU A 13 5.85 1.28 -4.06
N ASN A 14 5.21 0.50 -4.94
CA ASN A 14 5.69 0.40 -6.32
C ASN A 14 5.57 1.75 -7.06
N ALA A 15 4.50 2.51 -6.80
CA ALA A 15 4.35 3.85 -7.37
C ALA A 15 5.39 4.84 -6.81
N TYR A 16 5.71 4.78 -5.51
CA TYR A 16 6.83 5.52 -4.89
C TYR A 16 8.14 5.25 -5.64
N GLU A 17 8.46 3.95 -5.74
CA GLU A 17 9.71 3.48 -6.34
C GLU A 17 9.76 3.88 -7.82
N THR A 18 8.64 3.88 -8.53
CA THR A 18 8.60 4.35 -9.92
C THR A 18 8.94 5.82 -10.07
N GLU A 19 8.46 6.72 -9.20
CA GLU A 19 8.86 8.13 -9.29
C GLU A 19 10.36 8.32 -9.01
N ALA A 20 10.92 7.58 -8.06
CA ALA A 20 12.36 7.58 -7.83
C ALA A 20 13.14 7.01 -9.02
N MET A 21 12.65 5.93 -9.65
CA MET A 21 13.27 5.36 -10.85
C MET A 21 13.25 6.32 -12.03
N LYS A 22 12.21 7.14 -12.19
CA LYS A 22 12.16 8.18 -13.24
C LYS A 22 13.30 9.19 -13.07
N GLU A 23 13.49 9.71 -11.86
CA GLU A 23 14.57 10.65 -11.55
C GLU A 23 15.95 10.02 -11.76
N LEU A 24 16.15 8.79 -11.30
CA LEU A 24 17.41 8.06 -11.50
C LEU A 24 17.69 7.78 -12.99
N ALA A 25 16.68 7.39 -13.76
CA ALA A 25 16.80 7.13 -15.19
C ALA A 25 17.10 8.42 -15.97
N GLU A 26 16.45 9.54 -15.61
CA GLU A 26 16.72 10.87 -16.19
C GLU A 26 18.14 11.34 -15.90
N GLN A 27 18.59 11.24 -14.65
CA GLN A 27 19.96 11.57 -14.24
C GLN A 27 21.01 10.70 -14.94
N ALA A 28 20.69 9.44 -15.20
CA ALA A 28 21.54 8.52 -15.95
C ALA A 28 21.55 8.79 -17.47
N GLY A 29 20.63 9.62 -17.98
CA GLY A 29 20.47 9.85 -19.41
C GLY A 29 19.90 8.64 -20.16
N LEU A 30 19.13 7.78 -19.48
CA LEU A 30 18.49 6.63 -20.12
C LEU A 30 17.40 7.12 -21.08
N GLU A 31 17.49 6.71 -22.34
CA GLU A 31 16.51 7.03 -23.37
C GLU A 31 16.01 5.75 -24.05
N ASN A 32 14.87 5.84 -24.75
CA ASN A 32 14.28 4.75 -25.53
C ASN A 32 14.15 3.42 -24.75
N ALA A 33 13.69 3.51 -23.51
CA ALA A 33 13.48 2.36 -22.63
C ALA A 33 12.02 2.24 -22.19
N VAL A 34 11.59 1.01 -21.90
CA VAL A 34 10.32 0.68 -21.28
C VAL A 34 10.60 -0.07 -19.98
N VAL A 35 10.18 0.49 -18.85
CA VAL A 35 10.37 -0.12 -17.53
C VAL A 35 9.02 -0.60 -17.00
N VAL A 36 8.91 -1.90 -16.71
CA VAL A 36 7.71 -2.51 -16.12
C VAL A 36 7.96 -2.88 -14.66
N ASN A 37 7.37 -2.13 -13.72
CA ASN A 37 7.47 -2.37 -12.28
C ASN A 37 6.34 -3.30 -11.80
N THR A 38 6.69 -4.56 -11.56
CA THR A 38 5.77 -5.69 -11.36
C THR A 38 5.35 -5.89 -9.90
N CYS A 39 4.22 -6.57 -9.71
CA CYS A 39 3.66 -6.93 -8.41
C CYS A 39 3.54 -8.46 -8.27
N ALA A 40 3.94 -8.99 -7.11
CA ALA A 40 3.93 -10.42 -6.80
C ALA A 40 2.77 -10.86 -5.89
N VAL A 41 1.94 -9.94 -5.41
CA VAL A 41 0.94 -10.22 -4.35
C VAL A 41 -0.07 -11.30 -4.77
N THR A 42 -0.50 -11.29 -6.03
CA THR A 42 -1.42 -12.29 -6.58
C THR A 42 -0.90 -12.85 -7.90
N ALA A 43 -1.28 -14.09 -8.22
CA ALA A 43 -0.99 -14.68 -9.53
C ALA A 43 -1.62 -13.87 -10.69
N GLU A 44 -2.76 -13.22 -10.45
CA GLU A 44 -3.41 -12.35 -11.41
C GLU A 44 -2.59 -11.09 -11.71
N ALA A 45 -1.95 -10.50 -10.70
CA ALA A 45 -1.05 -9.36 -10.90
C ALA A 45 0.16 -9.75 -11.78
N VAL A 46 0.76 -10.92 -11.54
CA VAL A 46 1.85 -11.45 -12.36
C VAL A 46 1.37 -11.73 -13.79
N ARG A 47 0.17 -12.29 -13.97
CA ARG A 47 -0.43 -12.52 -15.29
C ARG A 47 -0.61 -11.21 -16.07
N LYS A 48 -1.15 -10.17 -15.43
CA LYS A 48 -1.31 -8.83 -16.01
C LYS A 48 0.04 -8.21 -16.40
N ALA A 49 1.07 -8.35 -15.57
CA ALA A 49 2.43 -7.91 -15.90
C ALA A 49 2.94 -8.52 -17.19
N ARG A 50 2.82 -9.85 -17.34
CA ARG A 50 3.25 -10.56 -18.55
C ARG A 50 2.44 -10.18 -19.79
N GLN A 51 1.16 -9.82 -19.63
CA GLN A 51 0.35 -9.34 -20.75
C GLN A 51 0.77 -7.94 -21.19
N ASP A 52 1.05 -7.07 -20.22
CA ASP A 52 1.46 -5.69 -20.49
C ASP A 52 2.85 -5.64 -21.13
N ILE A 53 3.80 -6.46 -20.68
CA ILE A 53 5.13 -6.61 -21.30
C ILE A 53 5.00 -6.92 -22.80
N ARG A 54 4.16 -7.89 -23.17
CA ARG A 54 3.93 -8.25 -24.59
C ARG A 54 3.32 -7.10 -25.39
N LYS A 55 2.36 -6.40 -24.80
CA LYS A 55 1.71 -5.23 -25.41
C LYS A 55 2.72 -4.11 -25.64
N LEU A 56 3.55 -3.81 -24.64
CA LEU A 56 4.54 -2.74 -24.69
C LEU A 56 5.66 -3.06 -25.68
N ARG A 57 6.18 -4.30 -25.71
CA ARG A 57 7.13 -4.74 -26.74
C ARG A 57 6.57 -4.56 -28.15
N LYS A 58 5.30 -4.91 -28.38
CA LYS A 58 4.65 -4.71 -29.69
C LYS A 58 4.52 -3.24 -30.06
N ALA A 59 4.24 -2.37 -29.08
CA ALA A 59 4.10 -0.92 -29.31
C ALA A 59 5.46 -0.21 -29.46
N HIS A 60 6.50 -0.73 -28.83
CA HIS A 60 7.84 -0.15 -28.76
C HIS A 60 8.90 -1.21 -29.08
N PRO A 61 8.97 -1.70 -30.34
CA PRO A 61 9.84 -2.83 -30.72
C PRO A 61 11.32 -2.55 -30.50
N GLU A 62 11.76 -1.33 -30.77
CA GLU A 62 13.16 -0.89 -30.68
C GLU A 62 13.56 -0.37 -29.29
N ALA A 63 12.63 -0.31 -28.33
CA ALA A 63 12.92 0.18 -26.99
C ALA A 63 13.51 -0.93 -26.12
N ARG A 64 14.44 -0.59 -25.24
CA ARG A 64 14.97 -1.53 -24.25
C ARG A 64 13.90 -1.83 -23.19
N LEU A 65 13.40 -3.06 -23.10
CA LEU A 65 12.35 -3.46 -22.16
C LEU A 65 12.96 -4.08 -20.90
N ILE A 66 12.86 -3.33 -19.81
CA ILE A 66 13.39 -3.66 -18.48
C ILE A 66 12.21 -4.05 -17.58
N VAL A 67 12.31 -5.18 -16.90
CA VAL A 67 11.31 -5.66 -15.95
C VAL A 67 11.89 -5.63 -14.54
N THR A 68 11.16 -5.02 -13.60
CA THR A 68 11.58 -4.93 -12.19
C THR A 68 10.40 -5.12 -11.24
N GLY A 69 10.59 -4.90 -9.94
CA GLY A 69 9.57 -5.00 -8.90
C GLY A 69 9.51 -6.37 -8.23
N CYS A 70 8.51 -6.56 -7.36
CA CYS A 70 8.48 -7.73 -6.49
C CYS A 70 8.38 -9.07 -7.25
N ALA A 71 7.69 -9.12 -8.40
CA ALA A 71 7.57 -10.38 -9.14
C ALA A 71 8.88 -10.71 -9.86
N ALA A 72 9.55 -9.71 -10.43
CA ALA A 72 10.89 -9.84 -10.99
C ALA A 72 11.91 -10.33 -9.95
N GLN A 73 11.81 -9.86 -8.71
CA GLN A 73 12.65 -10.34 -7.59
C GLN A 73 12.36 -11.79 -7.22
N THR A 74 11.08 -12.18 -7.10
CA THR A 74 10.71 -13.51 -6.59
C THR A 74 10.77 -14.62 -7.63
N GLU A 75 10.60 -14.28 -8.90
CA GLU A 75 10.51 -15.22 -10.02
C GLU A 75 11.32 -14.70 -11.23
N PRO A 76 12.63 -14.37 -11.08
CA PRO A 76 13.41 -13.70 -12.13
C PRO A 76 13.46 -14.52 -13.43
N GLU A 77 13.66 -15.83 -13.32
CA GLU A 77 13.72 -16.73 -14.48
C GLU A 77 12.43 -16.74 -15.31
N THR A 78 11.27 -16.53 -14.69
CA THR A 78 9.98 -16.46 -15.39
C THR A 78 9.95 -15.27 -16.36
N PHE A 79 10.57 -14.15 -16.00
CA PHE A 79 10.64 -12.95 -16.84
C PHE A 79 11.83 -12.99 -17.79
N ASN A 80 12.97 -13.52 -17.37
CA ASN A 80 14.15 -13.71 -18.22
C ASN A 80 13.86 -14.66 -19.39
N ALA A 81 13.02 -15.68 -19.19
CA ALA A 81 12.59 -16.59 -20.24
C ALA A 81 11.59 -15.96 -21.24
N MET A 82 11.14 -14.72 -21.03
CA MET A 82 10.26 -14.03 -21.98
C MET A 82 11.10 -13.39 -23.09
N PRO A 83 10.90 -13.75 -24.37
CA PRO A 83 11.67 -13.15 -25.47
C PRO A 83 11.41 -11.66 -25.66
N GLU A 84 10.38 -11.10 -25.02
CA GLU A 84 10.10 -9.68 -25.04
C GLU A 84 10.96 -8.85 -24.07
N VAL A 85 11.68 -9.48 -23.13
CA VAL A 85 12.39 -8.81 -22.03
C VAL A 85 13.89 -8.75 -22.30
N ASP A 86 14.48 -7.56 -22.18
CA ASP A 86 15.92 -7.36 -22.40
C ASP A 86 16.72 -7.37 -21.09
N ALA A 87 16.08 -7.01 -19.97
CA ALA A 87 16.71 -7.02 -18.65
C ALA A 87 15.69 -7.26 -17.53
N VAL A 88 16.10 -7.99 -16.50
CA VAL A 88 15.34 -8.23 -15.26
C VAL A 88 16.15 -7.66 -14.10
N ILE A 89 15.56 -6.72 -13.36
CA ILE A 89 16.24 -5.97 -12.30
C ILE A 89 15.52 -6.19 -10.98
N GLY A 90 16.29 -6.53 -9.95
CA GLY A 90 15.79 -6.78 -8.62
C GLY A 90 15.27 -5.52 -7.94
N ASN A 91 14.65 -5.73 -6.78
CA ASN A 91 13.93 -4.68 -6.08
C ASN A 91 14.86 -3.68 -5.39
N THR A 92 16.13 -4.03 -5.18
CA THR A 92 17.15 -3.18 -4.57
C THR A 92 17.89 -2.36 -5.62
N GLU A 93 18.30 -3.04 -6.68
CA GLU A 93 19.11 -2.56 -7.80
C GLU A 93 18.36 -1.44 -8.55
N LYS A 94 17.04 -1.56 -8.69
CA LYS A 94 16.23 -0.50 -9.31
C LYS A 94 16.32 0.86 -8.58
N MET A 95 16.72 0.86 -7.31
CA MET A 95 16.89 2.07 -6.50
C MET A 95 18.34 2.58 -6.50
N GLN A 96 19.24 2.01 -7.32
CA GLN A 96 20.64 2.42 -7.41
C GLN A 96 20.89 3.17 -8.71
N GLY A 97 21.47 4.37 -8.64
CA GLY A 97 21.81 5.16 -9.83
C GLY A 97 22.77 4.43 -10.78
N ALA A 98 23.70 3.63 -10.23
CA ALA A 98 24.66 2.85 -11.00
C ALA A 98 23.99 1.83 -11.94
N THR A 99 22.85 1.23 -11.53
CA THR A 99 22.08 0.31 -12.36
C THR A 99 21.57 1.01 -13.63
N TRP A 100 21.04 2.22 -13.49
CA TRP A 100 20.54 3.01 -14.61
C TRP A 100 21.67 3.54 -15.49
N GLN A 101 22.79 3.97 -14.90
CA GLN A 101 23.99 4.40 -15.64
C GLN A 101 24.56 3.26 -16.50
N GLY A 102 24.64 2.05 -15.94
CA GLY A 102 25.09 0.87 -16.68
C GLY A 102 24.18 0.50 -17.85
N MET A 103 22.89 0.84 -17.78
CA MET A 103 21.94 0.62 -18.88
C MET A 103 21.94 1.71 -19.95
N ALA A 104 22.24 2.94 -19.55
CA ALA A 104 22.33 4.09 -20.45
C ALA A 104 23.65 4.12 -21.22
N ALA A 105 24.71 3.53 -20.68
CA ALA A 105 25.98 3.42 -21.38
C ALA A 105 25.88 2.38 -22.52
N ASP A 106 26.08 2.82 -23.77
CA ASP A 106 26.18 2.00 -24.99
C ASP A 106 27.42 1.08 -25.01
N PHE A 107 27.76 0.44 -23.89
CA PHE A 107 28.83 -0.55 -23.90
C PHE A 107 28.35 -1.79 -24.65
N ILE A 108 29.09 -2.11 -25.71
CA ILE A 108 29.12 -3.41 -26.43
C ILE A 108 29.74 -4.48 -25.49
N GLY A 109 29.27 -4.52 -24.24
CA GLY A 109 29.65 -5.47 -23.21
C GLY A 109 28.37 -6.09 -22.65
N GLU A 110 28.40 -7.38 -22.37
CA GLU A 110 27.29 -8.16 -21.84
C GLU A 110 26.77 -7.51 -20.54
N THR A 111 25.76 -6.65 -20.64
CA THR A 111 24.99 -6.28 -19.44
C THR A 111 24.25 -7.54 -19.03
N GLU A 112 24.53 -8.06 -17.84
CA GLU A 112 23.83 -9.23 -17.32
C GLU A 112 22.33 -9.02 -17.45
N THR A 113 21.66 -9.94 -18.15
CA THR A 113 20.22 -9.85 -18.44
C THR A 113 19.38 -9.98 -17.18
N VAL A 114 19.96 -10.49 -16.08
CA VAL A 114 19.34 -10.61 -14.77
C VAL A 114 20.28 -10.03 -13.72
N GLN A 115 19.89 -8.91 -13.11
CA GLN A 115 20.59 -8.29 -11.97
C GLN A 115 19.65 -8.33 -10.77
N VAL A 116 19.65 -9.45 -10.06
CA VAL A 116 18.75 -9.70 -8.93
C VAL A 116 19.56 -10.31 -7.79
N ASP A 117 19.97 -9.50 -6.80
CA ASP A 117 20.70 -9.99 -5.64
C ASP A 117 19.76 -10.61 -4.59
N ASP A 118 20.37 -11.23 -3.57
CA ASP A 118 19.65 -11.74 -2.41
C ASP A 118 19.05 -10.59 -1.58
N ILE A 119 17.74 -10.39 -1.75
CA ILE A 119 16.96 -9.37 -1.05
C ILE A 119 17.01 -9.51 0.48
N MET A 120 17.38 -10.69 1.01
CA MET A 120 17.49 -10.93 2.46
C MET A 120 18.76 -10.33 3.07
N SER A 121 19.77 -10.01 2.23
CA SER A 121 21.03 -9.41 2.66
C SER A 121 20.97 -7.89 2.83
N VAL A 122 19.88 -7.25 2.39
CA VAL A 122 19.71 -5.79 2.38
C VAL A 122 19.40 -5.27 3.78
N THR A 123 20.20 -4.30 4.25
CA THR A 123 20.09 -3.70 5.60
C THR A 123 19.53 -2.29 5.61
N GLU A 124 19.52 -1.57 4.49
CA GLU A 124 19.07 -0.17 4.42
C GLU A 124 17.91 0.05 3.43
N THR A 125 17.12 1.10 3.64
CA THR A 125 16.06 1.52 2.70
C THR A 125 16.54 2.74 1.92
N ALA A 126 16.41 2.72 0.59
CA ALA A 126 16.72 3.85 -0.29
C ALA A 126 15.68 5.01 -0.19
N GLY A 127 15.03 5.18 0.96
CA GLY A 127 13.87 6.06 1.17
C GLY A 127 14.17 7.56 1.05
N HIS A 128 15.40 7.94 0.74
CA HIS A 128 15.86 9.33 0.65
C HIS A 128 15.94 9.87 -0.78
N LEU A 129 15.62 9.04 -1.78
CA LEU A 129 15.83 9.40 -3.18
C LEU A 129 14.85 10.44 -3.70
N ILE A 130 13.66 10.55 -3.11
CA ILE A 130 12.67 11.57 -3.47
C ILE A 130 12.01 12.13 -2.20
N ASP A 131 11.58 13.39 -2.24
CA ASP A 131 10.87 14.03 -1.12
C ASP A 131 9.50 13.38 -0.85
N GLY A 132 8.96 12.62 -1.79
CA GLY A 132 7.66 11.94 -1.72
C GLY A 132 7.07 11.83 -3.13
N PHE A 133 5.96 11.11 -3.26
CA PHE A 133 5.21 11.04 -4.52
C PHE A 133 3.72 11.14 -4.28
N GLY A 134 2.95 11.43 -5.33
CA GLY A 134 1.49 11.44 -5.28
C GLY A 134 0.89 12.41 -6.28
N THR A 135 -0.41 12.65 -6.16
CA THR A 135 -1.13 13.71 -6.91
C THR A 135 -0.71 15.09 -6.38
N ARG A 136 -1.10 16.20 -7.02
CA ARG A 136 -0.88 17.54 -6.46
C ARG A 136 -1.53 17.76 -5.08
N SER A 137 -2.37 16.83 -4.64
CA SER A 137 -3.15 16.93 -3.41
C SER A 137 -2.59 16.19 -2.20
N ARG A 138 -1.79 15.12 -2.39
CA ARG A 138 -1.32 14.26 -1.30
C ARG A 138 0.06 13.72 -1.59
N ALA A 139 0.93 13.74 -0.58
CA ALA A 139 2.24 13.13 -0.64
C ALA A 139 2.30 11.84 0.19
N TYR A 140 2.93 10.81 -0.35
CA TYR A 140 3.22 9.56 0.35
C TYR A 140 4.71 9.54 0.75
N VAL A 141 4.95 9.22 2.01
CA VAL A 141 6.29 9.12 2.61
C VAL A 141 6.52 7.68 3.05
N GLN A 142 7.45 7.00 2.39
CA GLN A 142 7.85 5.66 2.78
C GLN A 142 8.71 5.75 4.04
N VAL A 143 8.22 5.20 5.15
CA VAL A 143 8.95 5.17 6.42
C VAL A 143 9.46 3.78 6.77
N GLN A 144 8.95 2.74 6.11
CA GLN A 144 9.29 1.34 6.39
C GLN A 144 9.24 0.51 5.08
N ASN A 145 10.12 -0.48 4.94
CA ASN A 145 10.11 -1.43 3.82
C ASN A 145 10.48 -2.84 4.29
N GLY A 146 10.13 -3.85 3.49
CA GLY A 146 10.31 -5.25 3.86
C GLY A 146 9.45 -5.67 5.05
N CYS A 147 9.58 -6.90 5.52
CA CYS A 147 8.79 -7.38 6.65
C CYS A 147 9.48 -8.59 7.26
N ASP A 148 9.62 -8.63 8.59
CA ASP A 148 10.15 -9.80 9.32
C ASP A 148 9.05 -10.79 9.68
N HIS A 149 7.79 -10.36 9.61
CA HIS A 149 6.66 -11.22 9.85
C HIS A 149 6.46 -12.19 8.66
N ARG A 150 6.37 -13.48 8.99
CA ARG A 150 6.32 -14.58 8.00
C ARG A 150 4.92 -15.19 7.94
N CYS A 151 3.91 -14.39 7.56
CA CYS A 151 2.56 -14.91 7.30
C CYS A 151 2.65 -16.06 6.29
N THR A 152 1.89 -17.15 6.51
CA THR A 152 2.03 -18.39 5.73
C THR A 152 1.63 -18.25 4.26
N PHE A 153 0.88 -17.21 3.89
CA PHE A 153 0.47 -16.92 2.53
C PHE A 153 1.29 -15.82 1.84
N CYS A 154 2.12 -15.09 2.59
CA CYS A 154 2.72 -13.86 2.10
C CYS A 154 4.05 -14.12 1.39
N ILE A 155 4.16 -13.67 0.14
CA ILE A 155 5.40 -13.74 -0.65
C ILE A 155 6.31 -12.52 -0.43
N ILE A 156 5.79 -11.44 0.18
CA ILE A 156 6.47 -10.15 0.28
C ILE A 156 7.88 -10.22 0.88
N PRO A 157 8.15 -10.99 1.96
CA PRO A 157 9.51 -11.12 2.47
C PRO A 157 10.54 -11.55 1.42
N TYR A 158 10.14 -12.40 0.46
CA TYR A 158 11.01 -12.86 -0.62
C TYR A 158 11.14 -11.86 -1.78
N GLY A 159 10.29 -10.84 -1.83
CA GLY A 159 10.34 -9.79 -2.84
C GLY A 159 10.88 -8.46 -2.34
N ARG A 160 10.89 -8.24 -1.01
CA ARG A 160 11.28 -6.97 -0.37
C ARG A 160 12.25 -7.15 0.81
N GLY A 161 12.54 -8.37 1.25
CA GLY A 161 13.51 -8.65 2.31
C GLY A 161 12.97 -8.38 3.72
N ASN A 162 13.91 -8.35 4.67
CA ASN A 162 13.65 -8.08 6.08
C ASN A 162 13.14 -6.67 6.34
N SER A 163 12.53 -6.44 7.51
CA SER A 163 12.03 -5.12 7.89
C SER A 163 13.18 -4.13 8.00
N ARG A 164 12.98 -2.94 7.45
CA ARG A 164 13.91 -1.82 7.50
C ARG A 164 13.15 -0.53 7.69
N SER A 165 13.62 0.31 8.60
CA SER A 165 12.97 1.56 8.98
C SER A 165 13.79 2.77 8.56
N VAL A 166 13.10 3.82 8.17
CA VAL A 166 13.70 5.13 7.93
C VAL A 166 13.80 5.88 9.26
N PRO A 167 14.97 6.41 9.65
CA PRO A 167 15.12 7.16 10.90
C PRO A 167 14.19 8.37 10.99
N ALA A 168 13.62 8.60 12.17
CA ALA A 168 12.60 9.63 12.38
C ALA A 168 13.03 11.05 11.99
N GLY A 169 14.32 11.40 12.17
CA GLY A 169 14.85 12.70 11.76
C GLY A 169 14.67 12.94 10.26
N VAL A 170 14.99 11.93 9.45
CA VAL A 170 14.87 12.06 8.00
C VAL A 170 13.41 12.11 7.55
N VAL A 171 12.55 11.30 8.17
CA VAL A 171 11.10 11.36 7.91
C VAL A 171 10.55 12.76 8.22
N VAL A 172 10.91 13.34 9.36
CA VAL A 172 10.46 14.69 9.75
C VAL A 172 10.93 15.75 8.74
N ASP A 173 12.20 15.71 8.34
CA ASP A 173 12.73 16.70 7.40
C ASP A 173 12.11 16.56 6.00
N GLN A 174 11.83 15.32 5.56
CA GLN A 174 11.11 15.06 4.33
C GLN A 174 9.69 15.63 4.37
N ILE A 175 8.97 15.43 5.48
CA ILE A 175 7.61 15.95 5.67
C ILE A 175 7.61 17.48 5.68
N LYS A 176 8.59 18.14 6.31
CA LYS A 176 8.73 19.61 6.27
C LYS A 176 8.83 20.11 4.84
N ARG A 177 9.71 19.52 4.02
CA ARG A 177 9.87 19.91 2.61
C ARG A 177 8.59 19.72 1.80
N LEU A 178 7.80 18.69 2.09
CA LEU A 178 6.50 18.48 1.45
C LEU A 178 5.48 19.54 1.86
N VAL A 179 5.42 19.89 3.15
CA VAL A 179 4.55 20.97 3.63
C VAL A 179 4.96 22.30 2.99
N ASP A 180 6.26 22.61 2.89
CA ASP A 180 6.78 23.81 2.23
C ASP A 180 6.41 23.88 0.73
N LYS A 181 6.25 22.72 0.08
CA LYS A 181 5.77 22.61 -1.31
C LYS A 181 4.24 22.75 -1.42
N GLY A 182 3.53 22.93 -0.31
CA GLY A 182 2.08 23.16 -0.27
C GLY A 182 1.23 21.88 -0.18
N PHE A 183 1.82 20.73 0.16
CA PHE A 183 1.03 19.51 0.37
C PHE A 183 0.21 19.60 1.66
N ASN A 184 -1.11 19.45 1.53
CA ASN A 184 -2.05 19.52 2.65
C ASN A 184 -2.28 18.17 3.37
N GLU A 185 -1.84 17.06 2.79
CA GLU A 185 -1.91 15.74 3.44
C GLU A 185 -0.66 14.91 3.13
N VAL A 186 -0.05 14.38 4.19
CA VAL A 186 1.03 13.40 4.12
C VAL A 186 0.53 12.04 4.59
N VAL A 187 0.85 10.99 3.84
CA VAL A 187 0.52 9.61 4.19
C VAL A 187 1.79 8.82 4.47
N LEU A 188 1.93 8.33 5.69
CA LEU A 188 2.98 7.39 6.05
C LEU A 188 2.68 6.04 5.43
N THR A 189 3.66 5.47 4.72
CA THR A 189 3.52 4.16 4.07
C THR A 189 4.67 3.23 4.41
N GLY A 190 4.34 1.94 4.46
CA GLY A 190 5.28 0.85 4.62
C GLY A 190 4.65 -0.48 4.23
N VAL A 191 5.45 -1.54 4.27
CA VAL A 191 4.96 -2.91 4.05
C VAL A 191 4.26 -3.44 5.31
N ASP A 192 4.92 -3.28 6.47
CA ASP A 192 4.42 -3.61 7.80
C ASP A 192 4.72 -2.43 8.71
N LEU A 193 3.89 -1.39 8.56
CA LEU A 193 4.16 -0.05 9.09
C LEU A 193 4.31 -0.03 10.61
N THR A 194 3.55 -0.87 11.32
CA THR A 194 3.61 -1.01 12.78
C THR A 194 4.92 -1.66 13.27
N SER A 195 5.67 -2.32 12.39
CA SER A 195 7.00 -2.85 12.71
C SER A 195 8.11 -1.80 12.54
N TRP A 196 7.77 -0.55 12.23
CA TRP A 196 8.75 0.54 12.18
C TRP A 196 9.47 0.71 13.52
N GLY A 197 10.78 0.92 13.45
CA GLY A 197 11.64 1.25 14.58
C GLY A 197 12.28 0.05 15.27
N ALA A 198 11.85 -1.18 14.98
CA ALA A 198 12.42 -2.39 15.60
C ALA A 198 13.92 -2.61 15.28
N ASP A 199 14.37 -2.12 14.13
CA ASP A 199 15.76 -2.13 13.66
C ASP A 199 16.55 -0.85 14.02
N LEU A 200 15.92 0.12 14.68
CA LEU A 200 16.55 1.40 15.05
C LEU A 200 17.06 1.39 16.51
N PRO A 201 18.05 2.24 16.85
CA PRO A 201 18.49 2.42 18.23
C PRO A 201 17.34 2.81 19.16
N ALA A 202 17.34 2.25 20.37
CA ALA A 202 16.27 2.37 21.37
C ALA A 202 14.90 1.76 20.97
N THR A 203 14.84 1.07 19.82
CA THR A 203 13.66 0.31 19.35
C THR A 203 12.34 1.06 19.50
N PRO A 204 12.24 2.32 19.00
CA PRO A 204 11.02 3.11 19.11
C PRO A 204 9.86 2.43 18.38
N LYS A 205 8.63 2.79 18.74
CA LYS A 205 7.40 2.29 18.12
C LYS A 205 6.82 3.31 17.14
N LEU A 206 5.86 2.88 16.33
CA LEU A 206 5.23 3.74 15.33
C LEU A 206 4.58 4.98 15.95
N GLY A 207 3.93 4.85 17.11
CA GLY A 207 3.34 5.98 17.82
C GLY A 207 4.36 7.05 18.18
N ASP A 208 5.60 6.69 18.51
CA ASP A 208 6.68 7.66 18.75
C ASP A 208 6.99 8.49 17.50
N LEU A 209 7.03 7.85 16.32
CA LEU A 209 7.22 8.55 15.05
C LEU A 209 6.07 9.52 14.78
N VAL A 210 4.83 9.06 14.94
CA VAL A 210 3.62 9.86 14.70
C VAL A 210 3.60 11.10 15.60
N MET A 211 3.79 10.90 16.91
CA MET A 211 3.83 12.00 17.88
C MET A 211 4.98 12.97 17.59
N ARG A 212 6.15 12.45 17.20
CA ARG A 212 7.31 13.27 16.85
C ARG A 212 7.07 14.11 15.60
N ILE A 213 6.45 13.56 14.56
CA ILE A 213 6.08 14.30 13.34
C ILE A 213 5.11 15.42 13.69
N LEU A 214 4.02 15.09 14.39
CA LEU A 214 2.98 16.05 14.76
C LEU A 214 3.50 17.18 15.65
N ARG A 215 4.50 16.90 16.49
CA ARG A 215 5.18 17.91 17.31
C ARG A 215 6.17 18.78 16.53
N LEU A 216 6.97 18.19 15.65
CA LEU A 216 8.08 18.88 14.97
C LEU A 216 7.69 19.53 13.63
N VAL A 217 6.48 19.23 13.12
CA VAL A 217 5.90 19.84 11.93
C VAL A 217 4.51 20.40 12.28
N PRO A 218 4.43 21.51 13.04
CA PRO A 218 3.16 22.06 13.52
C PRO A 218 2.21 22.43 12.38
N ASP A 219 2.76 22.89 11.25
CA ASP A 219 2.01 23.38 10.09
C ASP A 219 1.46 22.25 9.20
N LEU A 220 1.77 20.97 9.48
CA LEU A 220 1.22 19.84 8.73
C LEU A 220 -0.31 19.76 8.95
N PRO A 221 -1.15 19.96 7.91
CA PRO A 221 -2.60 20.01 8.13
C PRO A 221 -3.20 18.63 8.38
N ARG A 222 -2.73 17.60 7.66
CA ARG A 222 -3.22 16.22 7.78
C ARG A 222 -2.08 15.21 7.70
N LEU A 223 -2.04 14.33 8.69
CA LEU A 223 -1.22 13.13 8.72
C LEU A 223 -2.14 11.91 8.61
N ARG A 224 -1.90 11.04 7.63
CA ARG A 224 -2.62 9.78 7.48
C ARG A 224 -1.63 8.62 7.59
N ILE A 225 -2.11 7.51 8.11
CA ILE A 225 -1.34 6.28 8.23
C ILE A 225 -1.96 5.27 7.25
N SER A 226 -1.11 4.53 6.53
CA SER A 226 -1.57 3.44 5.66
C SER A 226 -1.97 2.20 6.49
N SER A 227 -1.86 1.01 5.91
CA SER A 227 -2.20 -0.24 6.58
C SER A 227 -1.37 -0.48 7.84
N ILE A 228 -2.03 -0.91 8.91
CA ILE A 228 -1.42 -1.26 10.21
C ILE A 228 -1.85 -2.67 10.66
N ASP A 229 -1.10 -3.26 11.59
CA ASP A 229 -1.53 -4.42 12.37
C ASP A 229 -2.11 -3.94 13.71
N SER A 230 -3.40 -4.17 13.96
CA SER A 230 -4.11 -3.53 15.08
C SER A 230 -3.55 -3.89 16.45
N ILE A 231 -3.00 -5.10 16.60
CA ILE A 231 -2.43 -5.56 17.87
C ILE A 231 -1.10 -4.89 18.21
N GLU A 232 -0.41 -4.34 17.22
CA GLU A 232 0.88 -3.64 17.40
C GLU A 232 0.69 -2.14 17.62
N VAL A 233 -0.55 -1.65 17.70
CA VAL A 233 -0.82 -0.24 17.99
C VAL A 233 -0.42 0.05 19.44
N ASP A 234 0.63 0.85 19.59
CA ASP A 234 1.18 1.23 20.89
C ASP A 234 0.40 2.38 21.56
N GLU A 235 0.70 2.61 22.84
CA GLU A 235 0.05 3.64 23.66
C GLU A 235 0.16 5.05 23.07
N ASN A 236 1.28 5.41 22.45
CA ASN A 236 1.45 6.74 21.85
C ASN A 236 0.60 6.89 20.59
N LEU A 237 0.39 5.81 19.83
CA LEU A 237 -0.52 5.84 18.70
C LEU A 237 -2.00 5.91 19.14
N MET A 238 -2.39 5.20 20.20
CA MET A 238 -3.73 5.36 20.82
C MET A 238 -3.94 6.78 21.35
N GLN A 239 -2.92 7.36 21.99
CA GLN A 239 -2.93 8.75 22.43
C GLN A 239 -3.10 9.71 21.25
N ALA A 240 -2.38 9.49 20.14
CA ALA A 240 -2.53 10.30 18.93
C ALA A 240 -3.95 10.21 18.35
N ILE A 241 -4.57 9.02 18.35
CA ILE A 241 -5.97 8.84 17.94
C ILE A 241 -6.89 9.69 18.84
N ALA A 242 -6.66 9.69 20.15
CA ALA A 242 -7.50 10.40 21.10
C ALA A 242 -7.35 11.93 21.04
N THR A 243 -6.14 12.45 20.81
CA THR A 243 -5.85 13.88 21.04
C THR A 243 -5.37 14.67 19.84
N GLU A 244 -4.94 14.03 18.75
CA GLU A 244 -4.37 14.74 17.59
C GLU A 244 -5.36 14.85 16.43
N PRO A 245 -6.04 16.01 16.23
CA PRO A 245 -7.02 16.17 15.16
C PRO A 245 -6.41 16.08 13.75
N ARG A 246 -5.10 16.38 13.64
CA ARG A 246 -4.32 16.28 12.41
C ARG A 246 -4.07 14.83 12.00
N LEU A 247 -4.11 13.86 12.92
CA LEU A 247 -4.14 12.45 12.55
C LEU A 247 -5.51 12.15 11.95
N MET A 248 -5.56 11.63 10.74
CA MET A 248 -6.83 11.40 10.05
C MET A 248 -7.60 10.23 10.66
N PRO A 249 -8.94 10.34 10.82
CA PRO A 249 -9.79 9.37 11.52
C PRO A 249 -10.12 8.16 10.63
N HIS A 250 -9.09 7.55 10.05
CA HIS A 250 -9.22 6.42 9.14
C HIS A 250 -7.99 5.52 9.28
N LEU A 251 -8.22 4.27 9.68
CA LEU A 251 -7.17 3.26 9.76
C LEU A 251 -7.53 2.07 8.88
N HIS A 252 -6.54 1.61 8.10
CA HIS A 252 -6.68 0.40 7.31
C HIS A 252 -6.06 -0.77 8.08
N LEU A 253 -6.87 -1.77 8.42
CA LEU A 253 -6.48 -2.87 9.30
C LEU A 253 -6.12 -4.12 8.50
N SER A 254 -4.91 -4.63 8.71
CA SER A 254 -4.43 -5.85 8.06
C SER A 254 -5.01 -7.14 8.70
N LEU A 255 -6.34 -7.24 8.84
CA LEU A 255 -7.01 -8.30 9.61
C LEU A 255 -6.87 -9.69 8.97
N GLN A 256 -6.95 -9.77 7.65
CA GLN A 256 -6.90 -10.97 6.81
C GLN A 256 -8.05 -11.97 7.00
N HIS A 257 -8.52 -12.23 8.21
CA HIS A 257 -9.64 -13.15 8.48
C HIS A 257 -10.28 -12.88 9.85
N GLY A 258 -11.50 -13.36 10.09
CA GLY A 258 -12.20 -13.24 11.38
C GLY A 258 -12.33 -14.52 12.18
N ASP A 259 -11.48 -15.52 11.95
CA ASP A 259 -11.56 -16.82 12.64
C ASP A 259 -10.20 -17.18 13.21
N ASP A 260 -10.15 -17.51 14.51
CA ASP A 260 -8.91 -17.74 15.23
C ASP A 260 -8.10 -18.92 14.69
N MET A 261 -8.76 -19.98 14.21
CA MET A 261 -8.05 -21.13 13.63
C MET A 261 -7.40 -20.74 12.31
N ILE A 262 -8.10 -19.96 11.47
CA ILE A 262 -7.55 -19.45 10.22
C ILE A 262 -6.44 -18.42 10.47
N LEU A 263 -6.64 -17.48 11.39
CA LEU A 263 -5.62 -16.50 11.81
C LEU A 263 -4.35 -17.19 12.31
N LYS A 264 -4.49 -18.24 13.13
CA LYS A 264 -3.36 -19.06 13.58
C LYS A 264 -2.65 -19.77 12.41
N ARG A 265 -3.39 -20.34 11.46
CA ARG A 265 -2.81 -20.98 10.25
C ARG A 265 -2.17 -19.98 9.30
N MET A 266 -2.69 -18.75 9.24
CA MET A 266 -2.10 -17.61 8.57
C MET A 266 -0.82 -17.12 9.28
N LYS A 267 -0.62 -17.52 10.54
CA LYS A 267 0.43 -17.05 11.46
C LYS A 267 0.28 -15.58 11.80
N ARG A 268 -0.95 -15.09 11.99
CA ARG A 268 -1.22 -13.71 12.44
C ARG A 268 -0.80 -13.48 13.89
N ARG A 269 -0.50 -12.22 14.21
CA ARG A 269 -0.14 -11.75 15.57
C ARG A 269 -1.36 -11.56 16.48
N HIS A 270 -2.55 -11.50 15.88
CA HIS A 270 -3.80 -11.20 16.55
C HIS A 270 -4.82 -12.34 16.42
N LEU A 271 -5.73 -12.38 17.39
CA LEU A 271 -6.98 -13.13 17.35
C LEU A 271 -8.13 -12.20 16.95
N ARG A 272 -9.29 -12.79 16.68
CA ARG A 272 -10.51 -12.07 16.31
C ARG A 272 -10.89 -11.01 17.34
N ASP A 273 -10.92 -11.39 18.61
CA ASP A 273 -11.37 -10.50 19.68
C ASP A 273 -10.37 -9.36 19.94
N ASP A 274 -9.10 -9.52 19.58
CA ASP A 274 -8.11 -8.44 19.66
C ASP A 274 -8.47 -7.30 18.69
N ALA A 275 -8.88 -7.66 17.46
CA ALA A 275 -9.29 -6.69 16.45
C ALA A 275 -10.58 -5.96 16.86
N ILE A 276 -11.55 -6.69 17.43
CA ILE A 276 -12.82 -6.11 17.91
C ILE A 276 -12.55 -5.12 19.04
N ARG A 277 -11.75 -5.51 20.04
CA ARG A 277 -11.41 -4.61 21.17
C ARG A 277 -10.72 -3.35 20.68
N PHE A 278 -9.74 -3.48 19.78
CA PHE A 278 -9.06 -2.33 19.20
C PHE A 278 -10.03 -1.36 18.50
N ALA A 279 -10.91 -1.88 17.62
CA ALA A 279 -11.86 -1.05 16.88
C ALA A 279 -12.82 -0.31 17.82
N GLN A 280 -13.31 -1.00 18.86
CA GLN A 280 -14.20 -0.42 19.88
C GLN A 280 -13.49 0.67 20.69
N GLU A 281 -12.26 0.43 21.14
CA GLU A 281 -11.48 1.39 21.93
C GLU A 281 -11.12 2.63 21.10
N ALA A 282 -10.62 2.45 19.88
CA ALA A 282 -10.29 3.56 18.99
C ALA A 282 -11.54 4.42 18.67
N ARG A 283 -12.71 3.79 18.48
CA ARG A 283 -13.98 4.51 18.28
C ARG A 283 -14.47 5.21 19.55
N ALA A 284 -14.25 4.63 20.73
CA ALA A 284 -14.59 5.28 22.00
C ALA A 284 -13.73 6.53 22.24
N LEU A 285 -12.45 6.48 21.89
CA LEU A 285 -11.54 7.63 21.96
C LEU A 285 -11.85 8.67 20.89
N ARG A 286 -12.25 8.24 19.69
CA ARG A 286 -12.55 9.10 18.56
C ARG A 286 -13.78 8.61 17.79
N PRO A 287 -14.98 9.16 18.10
CA PRO A 287 -16.25 8.65 17.56
C PRO A 287 -16.38 8.68 16.03
N ASP A 288 -15.64 9.55 15.35
CA ASP A 288 -15.66 9.70 13.88
C ASP A 288 -14.66 8.80 13.14
N MET A 289 -13.99 7.87 13.85
CA MET A 289 -13.10 6.87 13.26
C MET A 289 -13.82 5.96 12.26
N THR A 290 -13.19 5.74 11.11
CA THR A 290 -13.58 4.69 10.16
C THR A 290 -12.48 3.67 9.99
N PHE A 291 -12.87 2.42 9.71
CA PHE A 291 -11.94 1.33 9.53
C PHE A 291 -12.07 0.76 8.12
N GLY A 292 -10.95 0.70 7.43
CA GLY A 292 -10.79 -0.21 6.30
C GLY A 292 -10.20 -1.53 6.76
N ALA A 293 -10.35 -2.59 5.98
CA ALA A 293 -9.64 -3.83 6.24
C ALA A 293 -9.35 -4.66 4.99
N ASP A 294 -8.23 -5.38 5.02
CA ASP A 294 -7.96 -6.45 4.07
C ASP A 294 -8.52 -7.77 4.62
N ILE A 295 -9.35 -8.47 3.84
CA ILE A 295 -9.86 -9.81 4.17
C ILE A 295 -9.59 -10.77 3.01
N ILE A 296 -9.04 -11.93 3.33
CA ILE A 296 -8.79 -13.03 2.40
C ILE A 296 -9.92 -14.04 2.52
N ALA A 297 -10.66 -14.24 1.43
CA ALA A 297 -11.66 -15.31 1.33
C ALA A 297 -11.00 -16.59 0.81
N GLY A 298 -11.34 -17.75 1.38
CA GLY A 298 -10.91 -19.03 0.83
C GLY A 298 -9.49 -19.42 1.18
N PHE A 299 -8.96 -18.93 2.31
CA PHE A 299 -7.67 -19.41 2.80
C PHE A 299 -7.71 -20.94 2.93
N PRO A 300 -6.61 -21.67 2.63
CA PRO A 300 -6.60 -23.13 2.71
C PRO A 300 -7.18 -23.62 4.03
N THR A 301 -7.97 -24.70 3.98
CA THR A 301 -8.73 -25.28 5.11
C THR A 301 -9.89 -24.47 5.69
N GLU A 302 -10.27 -23.33 5.10
CA GLU A 302 -11.43 -22.52 5.52
C GLU A 302 -12.75 -23.27 5.29
N THR A 303 -13.50 -23.48 6.37
CA THR A 303 -14.86 -24.05 6.36
C THR A 303 -15.91 -22.95 6.31
N GLU A 304 -17.17 -23.31 6.09
CA GLU A 304 -18.26 -22.32 6.08
C GLU A 304 -18.42 -21.63 7.43
N ALA A 305 -18.36 -22.38 8.54
CA ALA A 305 -18.45 -21.80 9.87
C ALA A 305 -17.32 -20.80 10.17
N MET A 306 -16.11 -21.07 9.68
CA MET A 306 -14.97 -20.14 9.81
C MET A 306 -15.19 -18.88 8.96
N PHE A 307 -15.71 -19.04 7.75
CA PHE A 307 -16.05 -17.91 6.88
C PHE A 307 -17.14 -17.01 7.49
N GLU A 308 -18.17 -17.59 8.12
CA GLU A 308 -19.21 -16.81 8.82
C GLU A 308 -18.63 -15.92 9.93
N ASN A 309 -17.54 -16.33 10.58
CA ASN A 309 -16.88 -15.49 11.57
C ASN A 309 -16.23 -14.25 10.94
N SER A 310 -15.72 -14.36 9.70
CA SER A 310 -15.25 -13.20 8.93
C SER A 310 -16.39 -12.27 8.54
N MET A 311 -17.58 -12.80 8.20
CA MET A 311 -18.76 -11.98 7.94
C MET A 311 -19.19 -11.20 9.19
N LYS A 312 -19.23 -11.85 10.36
CA LYS A 312 -19.56 -11.19 11.63
C LYS A 312 -18.54 -10.10 12.01
N LEU A 313 -17.25 -10.36 11.77
CA LEU A 313 -16.18 -9.39 12.05
C LEU A 313 -16.40 -8.06 11.30
N VAL A 314 -16.94 -8.11 10.07
CA VAL A 314 -17.26 -6.90 9.29
C VAL A 314 -18.26 -5.99 10.02
N GLU A 315 -19.24 -6.58 10.71
CA GLU A 315 -20.23 -5.84 11.49
C GLU A 315 -19.68 -5.40 12.84
N GLU A 316 -19.01 -6.30 13.58
CA GLU A 316 -18.56 -6.04 14.95
C GLU A 316 -17.43 -5.00 15.04
N CYS A 317 -16.57 -4.94 14.03
CA CYS A 317 -15.54 -3.91 13.90
C CYS A 317 -16.02 -2.68 13.11
N ASP A 318 -17.24 -2.72 12.56
CA ASP A 318 -17.80 -1.67 11.70
C ASP A 318 -16.83 -1.29 10.55
N LEU A 319 -16.45 -2.31 9.78
CA LEU A 319 -15.47 -2.19 8.70
C LEU A 319 -16.11 -1.54 7.47
N THR A 320 -15.93 -0.24 7.32
CA THR A 320 -16.45 0.57 6.22
C THR A 320 -15.79 0.23 4.88
N TRP A 321 -14.46 0.21 4.83
CA TRP A 321 -13.71 0.09 3.56
C TRP A 321 -13.11 -1.31 3.41
N LEU A 322 -13.88 -2.24 2.84
CA LEU A 322 -13.45 -3.62 2.74
C LEU A 322 -12.69 -3.92 1.44
N HIS A 323 -11.43 -4.33 1.56
CA HIS A 323 -10.66 -4.90 0.45
C HIS A 323 -10.67 -6.42 0.55
N VAL A 324 -11.45 -7.06 -0.32
CA VAL A 324 -11.65 -8.51 -0.32
C VAL A 324 -10.78 -9.17 -1.38
N PHE A 325 -9.87 -10.03 -0.94
CA PHE A 325 -8.98 -10.80 -1.79
C PHE A 325 -9.39 -12.27 -1.81
N PRO A 326 -9.71 -12.86 -2.96
CA PRO A 326 -9.69 -14.32 -3.09
C PRO A 326 -8.27 -14.84 -2.78
N TYR A 327 -8.16 -15.92 -2.01
CA TYR A 327 -6.86 -16.54 -1.75
C TYR A 327 -6.16 -16.89 -3.06
N SER A 328 -4.93 -16.42 -3.20
CA SER A 328 -4.07 -16.68 -4.35
C SER A 328 -2.84 -17.45 -3.87
N ALA A 329 -2.77 -18.74 -4.19
CA ALA A 329 -1.61 -19.55 -3.85
C ALA A 329 -0.34 -18.99 -4.51
N ARG A 330 0.73 -18.83 -3.73
CA ARG A 330 2.03 -18.37 -4.20
C ARG A 330 3.05 -19.50 -4.02
N PRO A 331 3.77 -19.91 -5.08
CA PRO A 331 4.83 -20.91 -4.97
C PRO A 331 5.82 -20.57 -3.85
N GLY A 332 6.29 -21.57 -3.12
CA GLY A 332 7.22 -21.40 -2.00
C GLY A 332 6.59 -20.97 -0.66
N THR A 333 5.34 -20.53 -0.64
CA THR A 333 4.67 -20.15 0.63
C THR A 333 4.16 -21.38 1.40
N PRO A 334 4.21 -21.39 2.75
CA PRO A 334 3.67 -22.51 3.53
C PRO A 334 2.20 -22.83 3.27
N ALA A 335 1.35 -21.81 3.06
CA ALA A 335 -0.07 -21.97 2.80
C ALA A 335 -0.35 -22.69 1.47
N ALA A 336 0.51 -22.54 0.45
CA ALA A 336 0.34 -23.23 -0.83
C ALA A 336 0.44 -24.77 -0.72
N ARG A 337 0.96 -25.29 0.40
CA ARG A 337 1.07 -26.73 0.68
C ARG A 337 -0.10 -27.27 1.51
N MET A 338 -1.01 -26.41 1.96
CA MET A 338 -2.17 -26.79 2.76
C MET A 338 -3.33 -27.28 1.86
N PRO A 339 -4.27 -28.08 2.39
CA PRO A 339 -5.47 -28.49 1.64
C PRO A 339 -6.27 -27.28 1.14
N ALA A 340 -6.39 -27.15 -0.18
CA ALA A 340 -7.06 -26.02 -0.81
C ALA A 340 -8.58 -26.07 -0.63
N VAL A 341 -9.20 -24.88 -0.61
CA VAL A 341 -10.65 -24.72 -0.70
C VAL A 341 -11.08 -24.75 -2.16
N ASN A 342 -12.26 -25.29 -2.45
CA ASN A 342 -12.80 -25.32 -3.81
C ASN A 342 -12.96 -23.90 -4.37
N GLY A 343 -12.47 -23.66 -5.59
CA GLY A 343 -12.48 -22.32 -6.20
C GLY A 343 -13.86 -21.68 -6.36
N ALA A 344 -14.92 -22.47 -6.52
CA ALA A 344 -16.29 -21.94 -6.56
C ALA A 344 -16.72 -21.38 -5.20
N ALA A 345 -16.37 -22.06 -4.10
CA ALA A 345 -16.61 -21.57 -2.74
C ALA A 345 -15.79 -20.30 -2.46
N ILE A 346 -14.52 -20.25 -2.87
CA ILE A 346 -13.69 -19.03 -2.74
C ILE A 346 -14.36 -17.84 -3.45
N LYS A 347 -14.85 -18.04 -4.68
CA LYS A 347 -15.50 -17.00 -5.47
C LYS A 347 -16.80 -16.51 -4.84
N GLU A 348 -17.61 -17.44 -4.34
CA GLU A 348 -18.89 -17.15 -3.67
C GLU A 348 -18.69 -16.39 -2.36
N ARG A 349 -17.78 -16.86 -1.49
CA ARG A 349 -17.40 -16.19 -0.24
C ARG A 349 -16.85 -14.78 -0.46
N ALA A 350 -15.97 -14.62 -1.44
CA ALA A 350 -15.46 -13.30 -1.81
C ALA A 350 -16.58 -12.36 -2.30
N ALA A 351 -17.60 -12.89 -2.98
CA ALA A 351 -18.75 -12.09 -3.40
C ALA A 351 -19.61 -11.65 -2.21
N ARG A 352 -19.83 -12.53 -1.23
CA ARG A 352 -20.58 -12.21 0.00
C ARG A 352 -19.89 -11.16 0.85
N LEU A 353 -18.57 -11.26 1.06
CA LEU A 353 -17.81 -10.21 1.76
C LEU A 353 -17.87 -8.87 1.03
N ARG A 354 -17.78 -8.86 -0.31
CA ARG A 354 -17.94 -7.62 -1.09
C ARG A 354 -19.33 -7.02 -0.93
N ALA A 355 -20.38 -7.83 -0.95
CA ALA A 355 -21.74 -7.37 -0.72
C ALA A 355 -21.90 -6.74 0.68
N ALA A 356 -21.37 -7.38 1.72
CA ALA A 356 -21.35 -6.82 3.07
C ALA A 356 -20.56 -5.50 3.15
N GLY A 357 -19.43 -5.40 2.42
CA GLY A 357 -18.68 -4.15 2.30
C GLY A 357 -19.49 -3.02 1.65
N VAL A 358 -20.23 -3.32 0.57
CA VAL A 358 -21.13 -2.34 -0.07
C VAL A 358 -22.19 -1.85 0.92
N GLU A 359 -22.81 -2.74 1.69
CA GLU A 359 -23.79 -2.38 2.71
C GLU A 359 -23.19 -1.49 3.82
N GLN A 360 -21.95 -1.76 4.24
CA GLN A 360 -21.22 -0.93 5.20
C GLN A 360 -20.92 0.47 4.65
N VAL A 361 -20.46 0.56 3.40
CA VAL A 361 -20.25 1.84 2.72
C VAL A 361 -21.55 2.64 2.66
N GLN A 362 -22.66 2.03 2.22
CA GLN A 362 -23.95 2.72 2.14
C GLN A 362 -24.44 3.23 3.51
N ARG A 363 -24.27 2.43 4.57
CA ARG A 363 -24.56 2.87 5.95
C ARG A 363 -23.72 4.08 6.35
N HIS A 364 -22.41 4.05 6.09
CA HIS A 364 -21.51 5.16 6.36
C HIS A 364 -21.90 6.42 5.59
N LEU A 365 -22.17 6.30 4.28
CA LEU A 365 -22.55 7.43 3.43
C LEU A 365 -23.86 8.09 3.92
N GLN A 366 -24.86 7.28 4.25
CA GLN A 366 -26.15 7.77 4.76
C GLN A 366 -25.99 8.57 6.06
N GLN A 367 -25.05 8.19 6.92
CA GLN A 367 -24.75 8.91 8.16
C GLN A 367 -24.03 10.25 7.92
N GLN A 368 -23.42 10.46 6.75
CA GLN A 368 -22.72 11.71 6.44
C GLN A 368 -23.62 12.77 5.81
N VAL A 369 -24.80 12.41 5.28
CA VAL A 369 -25.73 13.37 4.69
C VAL A 369 -26.19 14.40 5.73
N GLY A 370 -26.15 15.68 5.37
CA GLY A 370 -26.44 16.81 6.26
C GLY A 370 -25.28 17.21 7.19
N ARG A 371 -24.12 16.55 7.10
CA ARG A 371 -22.92 16.93 7.85
C ARG A 371 -22.02 17.83 7.01
N THR A 372 -21.29 18.72 7.68
CA THR A 372 -20.22 19.50 7.05
C THR A 372 -18.89 18.79 7.24
N HIS A 373 -18.15 18.59 6.15
CA HIS A 373 -16.82 17.98 6.17
C HIS A 373 -15.75 18.92 5.60
N GLN A 374 -14.52 18.74 6.09
CA GLN A 374 -13.32 19.25 5.44
C GLN A 374 -12.90 18.25 4.37
N VAL A 375 -12.93 18.66 3.11
CA VAL A 375 -12.69 17.81 1.94
C VAL A 375 -11.39 18.22 1.26
N LEU A 376 -10.43 17.30 1.16
CA LEU A 376 -9.20 17.52 0.41
C LEU A 376 -9.45 17.22 -1.07
N MET A 377 -9.36 18.23 -1.92
CA MET A 377 -9.63 18.11 -3.36
C MET A 377 -8.50 17.36 -4.06
N GLU A 378 -8.83 16.30 -4.80
CA GLU A 378 -7.88 15.50 -5.58
C GLU A 378 -7.89 15.83 -7.06
N ASN A 379 -9.01 16.35 -7.54
CA ASN A 379 -9.16 17.00 -8.84
C ASN A 379 -10.27 18.06 -8.73
N PRO A 380 -10.56 18.84 -9.77
CA PRO A 380 -11.55 19.92 -9.68
C PRO A 380 -12.95 19.48 -9.24
N HIS A 381 -13.37 18.24 -9.46
CA HIS A 381 -14.75 17.78 -9.19
C HIS A 381 -14.84 16.69 -8.13
N MET A 382 -13.72 16.25 -7.55
CA MET A 382 -13.71 15.19 -6.55
C MET A 382 -12.62 15.41 -5.50
N GLY A 383 -13.00 15.22 -4.25
CA GLY A 383 -12.09 15.21 -3.11
C GLY A 383 -12.46 14.13 -2.10
N ARG A 384 -11.71 14.05 -1.01
CA ARG A 384 -11.97 13.09 0.08
C ARG A 384 -12.09 13.76 1.45
N THR A 385 -13.04 13.28 2.26
CA THR A 385 -13.20 13.67 3.67
C THR A 385 -12.01 13.18 4.51
N ALA A 386 -11.95 13.59 5.78
CA ALA A 386 -10.95 13.09 6.73
C ALA A 386 -11.02 11.54 6.86
N GLN A 387 -12.24 10.98 6.86
CA GLN A 387 -12.56 9.55 6.90
C GLN A 387 -12.27 8.81 5.58
N PHE A 388 -11.70 9.51 4.59
CA PHE A 388 -11.35 9.00 3.26
C PHE A 388 -12.54 8.71 2.34
N THR A 389 -13.71 9.26 2.64
CA THR A 389 -14.92 9.14 1.80
C THR A 389 -14.84 10.08 0.61
N GLU A 390 -15.16 9.59 -0.59
CA GLU A 390 -15.20 10.41 -1.79
C GLU A 390 -16.40 11.36 -1.79
N VAL A 391 -16.13 12.61 -2.19
CA VAL A 391 -17.12 13.68 -2.33
C VAL A 391 -16.99 14.27 -3.72
N THR A 392 -18.09 14.31 -4.45
CA THR A 392 -18.17 14.94 -5.76
C THR A 392 -18.81 16.31 -5.68
N PHE A 393 -18.35 17.23 -6.53
CA PHE A 393 -18.80 18.61 -6.58
C PHE A 393 -19.32 18.96 -7.97
N ALA A 394 -20.48 19.62 -8.02
CA ALA A 394 -21.03 20.12 -9.28
C ALA A 394 -20.18 21.25 -9.87
N ALA A 395 -19.70 22.16 -9.02
CA ALA A 395 -18.82 23.26 -9.41
C ALA A 395 -17.35 22.90 -9.17
N PRO A 396 -16.42 23.28 -10.08
CA PRO A 396 -15.01 22.97 -9.93
C PRO A 396 -14.42 23.69 -8.70
N GLN A 397 -13.63 22.96 -7.91
CA GLN A 397 -12.84 23.45 -6.78
C GLN A 397 -11.35 23.47 -7.13
N VAL A 398 -10.55 24.07 -6.26
CA VAL A 398 -9.09 24.12 -6.44
C VAL A 398 -8.46 22.80 -6.01
N GLU A 399 -7.78 22.11 -6.95
CA GLU A 399 -7.04 20.89 -6.68
C GLU A 399 -5.99 21.10 -5.58
N GLY A 400 -5.89 20.14 -4.66
CA GLY A 400 -4.94 20.16 -3.55
C GLY A 400 -5.35 21.00 -2.35
N GLN A 401 -6.42 21.80 -2.44
CA GLN A 401 -6.93 22.57 -1.31
C GLN A 401 -7.89 21.75 -0.44
N ILE A 402 -8.01 22.15 0.83
CA ILE A 402 -9.04 21.65 1.73
C ILE A 402 -10.21 22.63 1.70
N VAL A 403 -11.40 22.14 1.32
CA VAL A 403 -12.63 22.93 1.25
C VAL A 403 -13.63 22.45 2.29
N SER A 404 -14.38 23.37 2.89
CA SER A 404 -15.49 23.04 3.78
C SER A 404 -16.76 22.85 2.95
N ALA A 405 -17.42 21.71 3.08
CA ALA A 405 -18.59 21.37 2.27
C ALA A 405 -19.67 20.65 3.11
N GLU A 406 -20.93 21.08 2.97
CA GLU A 406 -22.08 20.35 3.48
C GLU A 406 -22.47 19.24 2.51
N ILE A 407 -22.67 18.03 3.01
CA ILE A 407 -23.04 16.89 2.19
C ILE A 407 -24.55 16.91 1.96
N THR A 408 -24.94 17.04 0.70
CA THR A 408 -26.35 17.19 0.28
C THR A 408 -26.99 15.87 -0.12
N GLY A 409 -26.20 14.85 -0.45
CA GLY A 409 -26.71 13.57 -0.93
C GLY A 409 -25.64 12.54 -1.23
N ILE A 410 -26.06 11.48 -1.94
CA ILE A 410 -25.26 10.31 -2.30
C ILE A 410 -25.47 10.01 -3.78
N ALA A 411 -24.39 9.71 -4.50
CA ALA A 411 -24.42 9.23 -5.88
C ALA A 411 -23.58 7.95 -5.98
N GLY A 412 -24.24 6.79 -6.02
CA GLY A 412 -23.56 5.49 -6.02
C GLY A 412 -22.81 5.25 -4.70
N GLU A 413 -21.47 5.19 -4.77
CA GLU A 413 -20.57 5.00 -3.62
C GLU A 413 -19.91 6.31 -3.14
N GLN A 414 -20.35 7.46 -3.66
CA GLN A 414 -19.77 8.77 -3.40
C GLN A 414 -20.80 9.70 -2.74
N LEU A 415 -20.31 10.62 -1.91
CA LEU A 415 -21.12 11.75 -1.41
C LEU A 415 -21.20 12.85 -2.47
N THR A 416 -22.23 13.69 -2.38
CA THR A 416 -22.38 14.90 -3.20
C THR A 416 -22.38 16.14 -2.31
N ALA A 417 -21.68 17.19 -2.75
CA ALA A 417 -21.63 18.49 -2.10
C ALA A 417 -22.06 19.61 -3.05
#